data_AF-D5EFM2-F1
#
_entry.id   AF-D5EFM2-F1
#
_cell.length_a   1.000
_cell.length_b   1.000
_cell.length_c   1.000
_cell.angle_alpha   90.00
_cell.angle_beta   90.00
_cell.angle_gamma   90.00
#
_symmetry.space_group_name_H-M   'P 1'
#
loop_
_entity.id
_entity.type
_entity.pdbx_description
1 polymer ?
#
loop_
_entity_poly.entity_id
_entity_poly.type
_entity_poly.pdbx_seq_one_letter_code
_entity_poly.pdbx_strand_id
1 'polypeptide(L)'
;MLSKIFRVFGIRTKPMVPLSAHDIVTRSRHASKTIEWSRNKRLTIYNPPFWGIHHLFIDPDLHHALIALKEDGNSFVFYGNSQGAERWEKYDANLNMCDCGIVENQALTWLIYEDYVIYNGAMLPATNAPYHWGRVIDNQPFYASINEKWASQGISEIRELAPSYSES
;
A
#
# COMPACT_ATOMS: atom_id res chain seq x y z
N MET A 1 16.61 -10.13 11.86
CA MET A 1 16.25 -11.57 11.80
C MET A 1 15.78 -12.01 10.42
N LEU A 2 14.96 -11.22 9.71
CA LEU A 2 14.46 -11.52 8.35
C LEU A 2 15.56 -11.81 7.29
N SER A 3 16.74 -11.20 7.41
CA SER A 3 17.85 -11.41 6.46
C SER A 3 18.42 -12.83 6.46
N LYS A 4 18.19 -13.63 7.52
CA LYS A 4 18.61 -15.03 7.58
C LYS A 4 17.64 -15.94 6.82
N ILE A 5 16.34 -15.65 6.83
CA ILE A 5 15.33 -16.51 6.22
C ILE A 5 15.44 -16.49 4.69
N PHE A 6 15.64 -15.31 4.10
CA PHE A 6 15.82 -15.18 2.64
C PHE A 6 17.07 -15.90 2.08
N ARG A 7 18.11 -16.10 2.90
CA ARG A 7 19.33 -16.83 2.49
C ARG A 7 19.12 -18.35 2.42
N VAL A 8 18.21 -18.91 3.21
CA VAL A 8 17.96 -20.37 3.26
C VAL A 8 17.29 -20.87 1.97
N PHE A 9 16.48 -20.02 1.32
CA PHE A 9 15.74 -20.37 0.09
C PHE A 9 16.46 -20.00 -1.22
N GLY A 10 17.74 -19.64 -1.19
CA GLY A 10 18.49 -19.29 -2.42
C GLY A 10 17.99 -18.02 -3.12
N ILE A 11 17.09 -17.26 -2.48
CA ILE A 11 16.61 -15.98 -2.99
C ILE A 11 17.74 -14.97 -2.75
N ARG A 12 18.51 -14.67 -3.79
CA ARG A 12 19.31 -13.44 -3.83
C ARG A 12 18.33 -12.28 -3.75
N THR A 13 18.07 -11.78 -2.54
CA THR A 13 17.38 -10.51 -2.38
C THR A 13 18.27 -9.47 -3.05
N LYS A 14 17.87 -9.02 -4.25
CA LYS A 14 18.42 -7.80 -4.83
C LYS A 14 18.42 -6.76 -3.69
N PRO A 15 19.52 -6.04 -3.48
CA PRO A 15 19.57 -5.02 -2.44
C PRO A 15 18.33 -4.12 -2.61
N MET A 16 17.67 -3.82 -1.50
CA MET A 16 16.57 -2.88 -1.42
C MET A 16 17.11 -1.48 -1.75
N VAL A 17 17.27 -1.20 -3.04
CA VAL A 17 17.69 0.11 -3.52
C VAL A 17 16.41 0.85 -3.90
N PRO A 18 16.13 2.03 -3.32
CA PRO A 18 15.05 2.88 -3.80
C PRO A 18 15.27 3.21 -5.28
N LEU A 19 14.18 3.39 -6.03
CA LEU A 19 14.24 3.75 -7.45
C LEU A 19 15.05 5.04 -7.64
N SER A 20 16.02 5.06 -8.54
CA SER A 20 16.71 6.31 -8.83
C SER A 20 15.73 7.34 -9.43
N ALA A 21 16.04 8.63 -9.34
CA ALA A 21 15.25 9.65 -10.04
C ALA A 21 15.13 9.34 -11.54
N HIS A 22 16.18 8.78 -12.15
CA HIS A 22 16.17 8.34 -13.54
C HIS A 22 15.19 7.18 -13.78
N ASP A 23 15.09 6.21 -12.87
CA ASP A 23 14.12 5.11 -12.97
C ASP A 23 12.69 5.62 -12.90
N ILE A 24 12.41 6.54 -11.98
CA ILE A 24 11.09 7.16 -11.82
C ILE A 24 10.69 7.90 -13.11
N VAL A 25 11.58 8.73 -13.65
CA VAL A 25 11.35 9.48 -14.89
C VAL A 25 11.18 8.55 -16.09
N THR A 26 11.95 7.47 -16.16
CA THR A 26 11.83 6.51 -17.26
C THR A 26 10.48 5.79 -17.20
N ARG A 27 10.07 5.36 -16.01
CA ARG A 27 8.79 4.66 -15.80
C ARG A 27 7.58 5.58 -15.91
N SER A 28 7.70 6.86 -15.55
CA SER A 28 6.59 7.82 -15.68
C SER A 28 6.17 8.05 -17.14
N ARG A 29 7.08 7.85 -18.10
CA ARG A 29 6.74 7.83 -19.55
C ARG A 29 5.75 6.74 -19.93
N HIS A 30 5.57 5.73 -19.07
CA HIS A 30 4.62 4.64 -19.25
C HIS A 30 3.49 4.68 -18.22
N ALA A 31 3.26 5.82 -17.55
CA ALA A 31 2.29 5.95 -16.46
C ALA A 31 0.90 5.40 -16.81
N SER A 32 0.37 5.69 -17.99
CA SER A 32 -0.95 5.16 -18.42
C SER A 32 -0.98 3.64 -18.49
N LYS A 33 0.10 3.00 -18.96
CA LYS A 33 0.18 1.52 -19.00
C LYS A 33 0.25 0.95 -17.59
N THR A 34 1.00 1.60 -16.70
CA THR A 34 1.12 1.15 -15.32
C THR A 34 -0.18 1.30 -14.55
N ILE A 35 -0.93 2.39 -14.78
CA ILE A 35 -2.27 2.59 -14.22
C ILE A 35 -3.21 1.48 -14.69
N GLU A 36 -3.26 1.19 -15.99
CA GLU A 36 -4.10 0.10 -16.51
C GLU A 36 -3.68 -1.27 -15.99
N TRP A 37 -2.38 -1.54 -15.86
CA TRP A 37 -1.89 -2.76 -15.21
C TRP A 37 -2.36 -2.87 -13.76
N SER A 38 -2.41 -1.75 -13.02
CA SER A 38 -2.79 -1.75 -11.61
C SER A 38 -4.28 -2.02 -11.38
N ARG A 39 -5.12 -1.83 -12.40
CA ARG A 39 -6.56 -2.08 -12.33
C ARG A 39 -6.86 -3.52 -11.90
N ASN A 40 -7.90 -3.68 -11.07
CA ASN A 40 -8.33 -4.98 -10.54
C ASN A 40 -7.25 -5.72 -9.73
N LYS A 41 -6.46 -5.01 -8.93
CA LYS A 41 -5.40 -5.62 -8.13
C LYS A 41 -5.51 -5.29 -6.66
N ARG A 42 -5.16 -6.29 -5.85
CA ARG A 42 -4.71 -6.14 -4.47
C ARG A 42 -3.20 -6.30 -4.48
N LEU A 43 -2.49 -5.25 -4.06
CA LEU A 43 -1.04 -5.27 -3.86
C LEU A 43 -0.75 -5.45 -2.37
N THR A 44 0.13 -6.39 -2.04
CA THR A 44 0.71 -6.51 -0.70
C THR A 44 2.09 -5.87 -0.71
N ILE A 45 2.30 -4.91 0.17
CA ILE A 45 3.44 -4.01 0.12
C ILE A 45 4.21 -4.07 1.44
N TYR A 46 5.52 -4.30 1.34
CA TYR A 46 6.45 -4.24 2.46
C TYR A 46 7.24 -2.93 2.41
N ASN A 47 7.37 -2.24 3.55
CA ASN A 47 7.77 -0.83 3.67
C ASN A 47 6.73 0.16 3.14
N PRO A 48 6.70 1.42 3.60
CA PRO A 48 7.59 2.02 4.61
C PRO A 48 7.32 1.50 6.04
N PRO A 49 8.31 1.55 6.95
CA PRO A 49 8.24 0.86 8.25
C PRO A 49 7.12 1.37 9.15
N PHE A 50 6.68 2.63 9.03
CA PHE A 50 5.60 3.19 9.86
C PHE A 50 4.20 2.63 9.56
N TRP A 51 4.02 2.01 8.39
CA TRP A 51 2.79 1.27 8.08
C TRP A 51 2.94 -0.24 8.21
N GLY A 52 4.16 -0.75 8.38
CA GLY A 52 4.42 -2.19 8.32
C GLY A 52 4.06 -2.78 6.95
N ILE A 53 3.66 -4.05 6.94
CA ILE A 53 3.03 -4.64 5.75
C ILE A 53 1.63 -4.05 5.61
N HIS A 54 1.33 -3.52 4.44
CA HIS A 54 0.05 -2.89 4.16
C HIS A 54 -0.41 -3.28 2.76
N HIS A 55 -1.68 -3.02 2.47
CA HIS A 55 -2.31 -3.44 1.23
C HIS A 55 -2.86 -2.25 0.48
N LEU A 56 -2.74 -2.27 -0.84
CA LEU A 56 -3.35 -1.29 -1.74
C LEU A 56 -4.28 -2.04 -2.69
N PHE A 57 -5.56 -1.70 -2.65
CA PHE A 57 -6.59 -2.26 -3.51
C PHE A 57 -6.93 -1.24 -4.59
N ILE A 58 -7.04 -1.70 -5.82
CA ILE A 58 -7.41 -0.91 -6.99
C ILE A 58 -8.57 -1.63 -7.68
N ASP A 59 -9.73 -0.99 -7.66
CA ASP A 59 -10.97 -1.57 -8.18
C ASP A 59 -11.08 -1.47 -9.72
N PRO A 60 -12.16 -2.00 -10.33
CA PRO A 60 -12.38 -1.92 -11.78
C PRO A 60 -12.47 -0.50 -12.33
N ASP A 61 -12.78 0.50 -11.51
CA ASP A 61 -12.96 1.91 -11.88
C ASP A 61 -11.74 2.78 -11.52
N LEU A 62 -10.65 2.17 -11.03
CA LEU A 62 -9.44 2.84 -10.51
C LEU A 62 -9.69 3.68 -9.26
N HIS A 63 -10.71 3.33 -8.46
CA HIS A 63 -10.71 3.75 -7.07
C HIS A 63 -9.65 2.96 -6.30
N HIS A 64 -8.97 3.64 -5.41
CA HIS A 64 -7.87 3.09 -4.63
C HIS A 64 -8.25 3.07 -3.15
N ALA A 65 -7.84 2.02 -2.44
CA ALA A 65 -7.90 1.96 -0.99
C ALA A 65 -6.61 1.36 -0.41
N LEU A 66 -5.91 2.13 0.41
CA LEU A 66 -4.75 1.67 1.16
C LEU A 66 -5.21 1.28 2.57
N ILE A 67 -4.97 0.03 2.97
CA ILE A 67 -5.24 -0.47 4.32
C ILE A 67 -3.92 -0.71 5.04
N ALA A 68 -3.70 0.00 6.14
CA ALA A 68 -2.60 -0.22 7.07
C ALA A 68 -3.13 -0.76 8.40
N LEU A 69 -2.80 -2.02 8.72
CA LEU A 69 -3.10 -2.63 10.02
C LEU A 69 -2.07 -2.22 11.06
N LYS A 70 -2.52 -2.08 12.31
CA LYS A 70 -1.68 -1.82 13.48
C LYS A 70 -1.66 -3.04 14.41
N GLU A 71 -0.59 -3.17 15.18
CA GLU A 71 -0.40 -4.30 16.10
C GLU A 71 -1.46 -4.37 17.21
N ASP A 72 -2.02 -3.22 17.59
CA ASP A 72 -3.12 -3.11 18.57
C ASP A 72 -4.49 -3.49 17.98
N GLY A 73 -4.52 -3.99 16.74
CA GLY A 73 -5.73 -4.34 16.02
C GLY A 73 -6.42 -3.16 15.35
N ASN A 74 -6.03 -1.92 15.60
CA ASN A 74 -6.59 -0.77 14.89
C ASN A 74 -6.16 -0.78 13.42
N SER A 75 -6.91 -0.06 12.59
CA SER A 75 -6.63 0.02 11.15
C SER A 75 -6.91 1.41 10.61
N PHE A 76 -6.09 1.84 9.66
CA PHE A 76 -6.30 3.05 8.88
C PHE A 76 -6.56 2.68 7.43
N VAL A 77 -7.61 3.27 6.85
CA VAL A 77 -7.96 3.11 5.45
C VAL A 77 -7.88 4.48 4.78
N PHE A 78 -7.10 4.59 3.72
CA PHE A 78 -7.03 5.80 2.89
C PHE A 78 -7.67 5.50 1.55
N TYR A 79 -8.67 6.29 1.18
CA TYR A 79 -9.37 6.16 -0.10
C TYR A 79 -8.95 7.27 -1.04
N GLY A 80 -8.91 6.97 -2.33
CA GLY A 80 -8.69 7.97 -3.37
C GLY A 80 -8.57 7.33 -4.73
N ASN A 81 -7.58 7.75 -5.50
CA ASN A 81 -7.41 7.35 -6.90
C ASN A 81 -5.92 7.26 -7.28
N SER A 82 -5.63 7.19 -8.58
CA SER A 82 -4.26 7.12 -9.11
C SER A 82 -3.31 8.25 -8.67
N GLN A 83 -3.81 9.40 -8.20
CA GLN A 83 -3.02 10.54 -7.76
C GLN A 83 -2.70 10.53 -6.26
N GLY A 84 -3.46 9.80 -5.45
CA GLY A 84 -3.30 9.81 -4.00
C GLY A 84 -4.59 9.62 -3.22
N ALA A 85 -4.49 9.85 -1.92
CA ALA A 85 -5.60 9.79 -1.00
C ALA A 85 -6.40 11.09 -1.02
N GLU A 86 -7.71 10.96 -0.86
CA GLU A 86 -8.70 12.05 -0.80
C GLU A 86 -9.42 12.07 0.55
N ARG A 87 -9.52 10.91 1.22
CA ARG A 87 -10.11 10.78 2.54
C ARG A 87 -9.49 9.61 3.29
N TRP A 88 -9.68 9.59 4.60
CA TRP A 88 -9.22 8.50 5.46
C TRP A 88 -10.25 8.15 6.52
N GLU A 89 -10.20 6.91 6.98
CA GLU A 89 -11.03 6.37 8.04
C GLU A 89 -10.15 5.57 9.00
N LYS A 90 -10.48 5.62 10.28
CA LYS A 90 -9.88 4.78 11.31
C LYS A 90 -10.92 3.82 11.85
N TYR A 91 -10.52 2.56 11.95
CA TYR A 91 -11.33 1.46 12.46
C TYR A 91 -10.67 0.88 13.71
N ASP A 92 -11.49 0.55 14.70
CA ASP A 92 -11.04 -0.16 15.89
C ASP A 92 -10.85 -1.68 15.66
N ALA A 93 -10.41 -2.39 16.70
CA ALA A 93 -10.25 -3.85 16.64
C ALA A 93 -11.56 -4.60 16.32
N ASN A 94 -12.72 -4.02 16.62
CA ASN A 94 -14.04 -4.60 16.35
C ASN A 94 -14.64 -4.15 15.01
N LEU A 95 -13.85 -3.47 14.17
CA LEU A 95 -14.26 -2.93 12.87
C LEU A 95 -15.32 -1.82 12.94
N ASN A 96 -15.43 -1.15 14.08
CA ASN A 96 -16.22 0.08 14.15
C ASN A 96 -15.38 1.25 13.64
N MET A 97 -15.96 2.05 12.74
CA MET A 97 -15.34 3.31 12.33
C MET A 97 -15.39 4.30 13.52
N CYS A 98 -14.23 4.71 14.00
CA CYS A 98 -14.11 5.57 15.18
C CYS A 98 -13.62 6.98 14.87
N ASP A 99 -13.05 7.20 13.68
CA ASP A 99 -12.62 8.52 13.22
C ASP A 99 -12.58 8.56 11.68
N CYS A 100 -12.73 9.75 11.11
CA CYS A 100 -12.60 9.96 9.67
C CYS A 100 -12.22 11.40 9.33
N GLY A 101 -11.69 11.61 8.13
CA GLY A 101 -11.33 12.93 7.67
C GLY A 101 -11.06 13.00 6.18
N ILE A 102 -10.91 14.23 5.70
CA ILE A 102 -10.50 14.53 4.33
C ILE A 102 -8.98 14.68 4.28
N VAL A 103 -8.38 14.23 3.19
CA VAL A 103 -6.97 14.45 2.89
C VAL A 103 -6.87 15.69 2.03
N GLU A 104 -6.12 16.69 2.49
CA GLU A 104 -5.83 17.88 1.70
C GLU A 104 -5.11 17.50 0.39
N ASN A 105 -5.31 18.30 -0.66
CA ASN A 105 -4.76 18.00 -1.97
C ASN A 105 -3.23 17.80 -1.91
N GLN A 106 -2.75 16.67 -2.43
CA GLN A 106 -1.34 16.24 -2.41
C GLN A 106 -0.74 15.98 -1.01
N ALA A 107 -1.53 15.99 0.06
CA ALA A 107 -1.03 15.72 1.40
C ALA A 107 -0.65 14.25 1.61
N LEU A 108 -1.19 13.35 0.80
CA LEU A 108 -0.73 11.96 0.65
C LEU A 108 -0.93 11.49 -0.79
N THR A 109 0.16 11.27 -1.52
CA THR A 109 0.16 10.77 -2.90
C THR A 109 0.87 9.42 -3.00
N TRP A 110 0.52 8.65 -4.03
CA TRP A 110 1.23 7.42 -4.37
C TRP A 110 1.47 7.29 -5.88
N LEU A 111 2.58 6.65 -6.24
CA LEU A 111 2.86 6.17 -7.60
C LEU A 111 3.06 4.67 -7.55
N ILE A 112 2.25 3.95 -8.31
CA ILE A 112 2.22 2.48 -8.32
C ILE A 112 3.04 1.98 -9.51
N TYR A 113 3.91 1.01 -9.27
CA TYR A 113 4.61 0.19 -10.26
C TYR A 113 4.44 -1.29 -9.91
N GLU A 114 4.86 -2.18 -10.81
CA GLU A 114 4.71 -3.62 -10.61
C GLU A 114 5.48 -4.18 -9.41
N ASP A 115 6.62 -3.55 -9.12
CA ASP A 115 7.59 -3.97 -8.11
C ASP A 115 7.69 -3.01 -6.93
N TYR A 116 7.20 -1.77 -7.06
CA TYR A 116 7.29 -0.73 -6.03
C TYR A 116 6.06 0.19 -6.01
N VAL A 117 5.80 0.75 -4.83
CA VAL A 117 4.93 1.91 -4.65
C VAL A 117 5.75 3.03 -4.02
N ILE A 118 5.67 4.23 -4.57
CA ILE A 118 6.30 5.44 -4.02
C ILE A 118 5.22 6.24 -3.31
N TYR A 119 5.50 6.76 -2.13
CA TYR A 119 4.62 7.61 -1.35
C TYR A 119 5.25 8.97 -1.11
N ASN A 120 4.44 10.03 -1.18
CA ASN A 120 4.86 11.40 -0.91
C ASN A 120 3.75 12.20 -0.22
N GLY A 121 4.09 13.36 0.35
CA GLY A 121 3.14 14.28 0.96
C GLY A 121 3.36 14.53 2.46
N ALA A 122 2.74 15.59 2.97
CA ALA A 122 2.94 16.11 4.32
C ALA A 122 2.33 15.25 5.43
N MET A 123 1.42 14.32 5.11
CA MET A 123 0.87 13.37 6.09
C MET A 123 1.85 12.25 6.45
N LEU A 124 2.95 12.11 5.69
CA LEU A 124 3.97 11.10 5.95
C LEU A 124 5.01 11.63 6.95
N PRO A 125 5.65 10.73 7.73
CA PRO A 125 6.74 11.13 8.61
C PRO A 125 7.86 11.86 7.85
N ALA A 126 8.48 12.84 8.50
CA ALA A 126 9.64 13.54 7.95
C ALA A 126 10.77 12.55 7.61
N THR A 127 11.44 12.77 6.49
CA THR A 127 12.52 11.92 6.01
C THR A 127 13.58 12.76 5.31
N ASN A 128 14.84 12.30 5.37
CA ASN A 128 15.94 12.84 4.58
C ASN A 128 16.04 12.16 3.20
N ALA A 129 15.24 11.13 2.95
CA ALA A 129 15.11 10.50 1.65
C ALA A 129 14.21 11.37 0.74
N PRO A 130 14.38 11.29 -0.59
CA PRO A 130 13.56 12.08 -1.52
C PRO A 130 12.06 11.71 -1.49
N TYR A 131 11.72 10.52 -1.00
CA TYR A 131 10.36 10.01 -0.88
C TYR A 131 10.34 8.77 0.04
N HIS A 132 9.14 8.33 0.42
CA HIS A 132 8.92 7.03 1.05
C HIS A 132 8.58 5.99 -0.02
N TRP A 133 8.89 4.73 0.23
CA TRP A 133 8.63 3.68 -0.74
C TRP A 133 8.30 2.35 -0.07
N GLY A 134 7.55 1.53 -0.79
CA GLY A 134 7.22 0.16 -0.47
C GLY A 134 7.52 -0.75 -1.64
N ARG A 135 7.95 -1.99 -1.35
CA ARG A 135 8.12 -3.04 -2.35
C ARG A 135 6.84 -3.85 -2.45
N VAL A 136 6.35 -4.07 -3.67
CA VAL A 136 5.28 -5.03 -3.92
C VAL A 136 5.86 -6.43 -3.73
N ILE A 137 5.37 -7.15 -2.71
CA ILE A 137 5.81 -8.51 -2.38
C ILE A 137 4.82 -9.58 -2.84
N ASP A 138 3.57 -9.20 -3.09
CA ASP A 138 2.56 -10.05 -3.69
C ASP A 138 1.53 -9.18 -4.44
N ASN A 139 0.92 -9.75 -5.48
CA ASN A 139 -0.22 -9.13 -6.16
C ASN A 139 -1.27 -10.18 -6.52
N GLN A 140 -2.52 -9.89 -6.17
CA GLN A 140 -3.67 -10.77 -6.38
C GLN A 140 -4.77 -10.05 -7.16
N PRO A 141 -5.60 -10.77 -7.91
CA PRO A 141 -6.79 -10.19 -8.54
C PRO A 141 -7.75 -9.62 -7.49
N PHE A 142 -8.35 -8.48 -7.78
CA PHE A 142 -9.38 -7.84 -6.96
C PHE A 142 -10.47 -7.26 -7.88
N TYR A 143 -11.68 -7.80 -7.82
CA TYR A 143 -12.77 -7.42 -8.74
C TYR A 143 -13.96 -6.75 -8.04
N ALA A 144 -13.89 -6.56 -6.72
CA ALA A 144 -14.93 -5.86 -5.98
C ALA A 144 -14.81 -4.35 -6.19
N SER A 145 -15.90 -3.62 -5.94
CA SER A 145 -15.92 -2.15 -5.96
C SER A 145 -15.60 -1.60 -4.58
N ILE A 146 -14.73 -0.58 -4.53
CA ILE A 146 -14.39 0.11 -3.29
C ILE A 146 -15.47 1.16 -3.01
N ASN A 147 -16.26 0.91 -1.96
CA ASN A 147 -17.32 1.80 -1.50
C ASN A 147 -17.31 1.92 0.03
N GLU A 148 -18.24 2.69 0.59
CA GLU A 148 -18.33 2.99 2.03
C GLU A 148 -18.43 1.75 2.93
N LYS A 149 -18.91 0.62 2.41
CA LYS A 149 -19.08 -0.63 3.18
C LYS A 149 -17.95 -1.63 2.97
N TRP A 150 -17.03 -1.35 2.05
CA TRP A 150 -16.00 -2.30 1.63
C TRP A 150 -14.90 -2.49 2.68
N ALA A 151 -14.52 -1.43 3.40
CA ALA A 151 -13.36 -1.49 4.30
C ALA A 151 -13.46 -2.55 5.40
N SER A 152 -14.64 -2.78 6.00
CA SER A 152 -14.79 -3.80 7.03
C SER A 152 -14.49 -5.21 6.49
N GLN A 153 -14.89 -5.49 5.25
CA GLN A 153 -14.57 -6.75 4.56
C GLN A 153 -13.08 -6.83 4.25
N GLY A 154 -12.50 -5.77 3.65
CA GLY A 154 -11.09 -5.74 3.29
C GLY A 154 -10.16 -5.86 4.51
N ILE A 155 -10.48 -5.19 5.62
CA ILE A 155 -9.74 -5.30 6.89
C ILE A 155 -9.83 -6.73 7.43
N SER A 156 -11.02 -7.34 7.44
CA SER A 156 -11.20 -8.72 7.92
C SER A 156 -10.37 -9.72 7.13
N GLU A 157 -10.42 -9.63 5.80
CA GLU A 157 -9.65 -10.50 4.89
C GLU A 157 -8.15 -10.39 5.16
N ILE A 158 -7.62 -9.18 5.36
CA ILE A 158 -6.20 -9.01 5.66
C ILE A 158 -5.84 -9.60 7.03
N ARG A 159 -6.69 -9.40 8.04
CA ARG A 159 -6.45 -9.93 9.40
C ARG A 159 -6.39 -11.45 9.40
N GLU A 160 -7.22 -12.12 8.61
CA GLU A 160 -7.18 -13.59 8.45
C GLU A 160 -5.88 -14.07 7.81
N LEU A 161 -5.27 -13.25 6.96
CA LEU A 161 -3.99 -13.55 6.30
C LEU A 161 -2.78 -13.17 7.16
N ALA A 162 -2.93 -12.29 8.15
CA ALA A 162 -1.84 -11.79 8.99
C ALA A 162 -1.00 -12.90 9.70
N PRO A 163 -1.60 -13.97 10.24
CA PRO A 163 -0.83 -15.07 10.84
C PRO A 163 0.15 -15.73 9.86
N SER A 164 -0.22 -15.80 8.57
CA SER A 164 0.62 -16.40 7.53
C SER A 164 1.88 -15.58 7.18
N TYR A 165 1.89 -14.28 7.49
CA TYR A 165 3.06 -13.41 7.30
C TYR A 165 4.06 -13.50 8.46
N SER A 166 3.64 -14.01 9.63
CA SER A 166 4.53 -14.18 10.79
C SER A 166 5.32 -15.50 10.79
N GLU A 167 4.92 -16.46 9.95
CA GLU A 167 5.56 -17.78 9.82
C GLU A 167 6.56 -17.86 8.63
N SER A 168 6.69 -16.79 7.84
CA SER A 168 7.58 -16.67 6.66
C SER A 168 8.79 -15.78 6.92
#